data_AF-A0A1T4L346-F1
#
_entry.id   AF-A0A1T4L346-F1
#
_cell.length_a   1.000
_cell.length_b   1.000
_cell.length_c   1.000
_cell.angle_alpha   90.00
_cell.angle_beta   90.00
_cell.angle_gamma   90.00
#
_symmetry.space_group_name_H-M   'P 1'
#
loop_
_entity.id
_entity.type
_entity.pdbx_description
1 polymer ?
#
loop_
_entity_poly.entity_id
_entity_poly.type
_entity_poly.pdbx_seq_one_letter_code
_entity_poly.pdbx_strand_id
1 'polypeptide(L)'
;MSIFKAFTLIGSLLLLFTLGGCASKKRATQQDTAAMNTTEINAHQMPIGFGGRGAQQLAPIVIYKTRSNYNKMVPVMLGADGAIVSYPSRGDLGSGDRYFYPIELTDGYLWDRRGVGLTTAFLSLSYEEYSAFPADPTAAELQNYIMDRSPFTFLAVCDRSQLKEITPEELNRYIASGMPGANILIKE
;
A
#
# COMPACT_ATOMS: atom_id res chain seq x y z
N MET A 1 -43.36 -39.15 24.85
CA MET A 1 -42.88 -40.54 24.67
C MET A 1 -41.73 -40.48 23.68
N SER A 2 -40.47 -40.67 24.07
CA SER A 2 -39.88 -41.97 24.46
C SER A 2 -40.02 -42.97 23.30
N ILE A 3 -38.95 -43.51 22.73
CA ILE A 3 -38.11 -44.54 23.37
C ILE A 3 -36.67 -44.52 22.83
N PHE A 4 -35.70 -44.66 23.74
CA PHE A 4 -34.30 -45.00 23.47
C PHE A 4 -34.15 -46.36 22.77
N LYS A 5 -33.19 -46.51 21.84
CA LYS A 5 -32.54 -47.81 21.60
C LYS A 5 -31.03 -47.63 21.48
N ALA A 6 -30.33 -48.11 22.51
CA ALA A 6 -28.89 -48.36 22.46
C ALA A 6 -28.63 -49.75 21.84
N PHE A 7 -27.46 -49.93 21.23
CA PHE A 7 -26.84 -51.23 21.04
C PHE A 7 -25.31 -51.06 21.14
N THR A 8 -24.65 -51.99 21.84
CA THR A 8 -23.24 -51.93 22.23
C THR A 8 -22.58 -53.28 21.90
N LEU A 9 -21.23 -53.30 21.78
CA LEU A 9 -20.37 -54.51 21.70
C LEU A 9 -20.42 -55.22 20.32
N ILE A 10 -19.35 -55.77 19.71
CA ILE A 10 -18.06 -56.42 20.08
C ILE A 10 -16.97 -55.93 19.09
N GLY A 11 -15.63 -55.96 19.30
CA GLY A 11 -14.79 -56.56 20.35
C GLY A 11 -13.28 -56.28 20.18
N SER A 12 -12.47 -57.31 19.88
CA SER A 12 -10.99 -57.27 19.75
C SER A 12 -10.48 -58.35 18.77
N LEU A 13 -9.26 -58.22 18.18
CA LEU A 13 -8.18 -59.25 18.13
C LEU A 13 -7.14 -59.10 16.96
N LEU A 14 -5.86 -58.87 17.35
CA LEU A 14 -4.55 -59.27 16.76
C LEU A 14 -4.09 -58.95 15.29
N LEU A 15 -3.11 -58.02 15.21
CA LEU A 15 -1.71 -58.15 14.71
C LEU A 15 -1.33 -58.99 13.46
N LEU A 16 -0.58 -58.38 12.51
CA LEU A 16 0.54 -59.04 11.81
C LEU A 16 1.59 -58.05 11.25
N PHE A 17 2.88 -58.45 11.29
CA PHE A 17 4.06 -57.69 10.82
C PHE A 17 4.33 -57.92 9.33
N THR A 18 4.98 -56.95 8.65
CA THR A 18 6.08 -57.23 7.71
C THR A 18 7.07 -56.07 7.63
N LEU A 19 8.35 -56.41 7.42
CA LEU A 19 9.49 -55.49 7.27
C LEU A 19 9.73 -55.15 5.79
N GLY A 20 10.31 -53.98 5.50
CA GLY A 20 10.67 -53.59 4.14
C GLY A 20 11.58 -52.36 4.09
N GLY A 21 12.87 -52.53 4.37
CA GLY A 21 13.87 -51.48 4.20
C GLY A 21 14.67 -51.67 2.91
N CYS A 22 14.95 -50.58 2.20
CA CYS A 22 16.04 -50.49 1.23
C CYS A 22 16.75 -49.15 1.38
N ALA A 23 18.08 -49.20 1.39
CA ALA A 23 18.95 -48.04 1.53
C ALA A 23 19.69 -47.77 0.22
N SER A 24 19.92 -46.48 -0.09
CA SER A 24 21.07 -46.11 -0.91
C SER A 24 21.50 -44.67 -0.63
N LYS A 25 22.82 -44.46 -0.52
CA LYS A 25 23.44 -43.14 -0.34
C LYS A 25 23.74 -42.54 -1.71
N LYS A 26 23.61 -41.22 -1.86
CA LYS A 26 24.46 -40.45 -2.78
C LYS A 26 24.82 -39.09 -2.19
N ARG A 27 26.06 -38.65 -2.41
CA ARG A 27 26.65 -37.40 -1.89
C ARG A 27 27.00 -36.52 -3.08
N ALA A 28 26.71 -35.21 -2.96
CA ALA A 28 27.25 -34.04 -3.66
C ALA A 28 27.62 -34.08 -5.17
N THR A 29 27.16 -33.07 -5.91
CA THR A 29 28.00 -32.24 -6.82
C THR A 29 27.41 -30.81 -6.89
N GLN A 30 28.25 -29.78 -7.07
CA GLN A 30 27.86 -28.38 -7.34
C GLN A 30 27.73 -28.10 -8.86
N GLN A 31 27.39 -26.85 -9.21
CA GLN A 31 27.53 -26.21 -10.53
C GLN A 31 26.52 -26.66 -11.62
N ASP A 32 26.05 -25.80 -12.54
CA ASP A 32 26.43 -24.41 -12.85
C ASP A 32 25.24 -23.50 -13.21
N THR A 33 25.53 -22.21 -13.11
CA THR A 33 24.85 -21.00 -13.61
C THR A 33 23.91 -21.15 -14.82
N ALA A 34 22.67 -20.67 -14.68
CA ALA A 34 21.90 -20.07 -15.76
C ALA A 34 21.26 -18.77 -15.24
N ALA A 35 21.81 -17.63 -15.63
CA ALA A 35 21.25 -16.33 -15.27
C ALA A 35 19.91 -16.13 -15.98
N MET A 36 18.82 -16.04 -15.22
CA MET A 36 17.52 -15.61 -15.74
C MET A 36 17.13 -14.33 -15.00
N ASN A 37 17.26 -13.23 -15.74
CA ASN A 37 17.06 -11.84 -15.33
C ASN A 37 16.34 -11.64 -13.99
N THR A 38 17.10 -11.16 -13.00
CA THR A 38 16.61 -10.05 -12.19
C THR A 38 16.33 -8.91 -13.17
N THR A 39 15.09 -8.84 -13.68
CA THR A 39 14.61 -7.58 -14.24
C THR A 39 14.71 -6.59 -13.10
N GLU A 40 15.58 -5.59 -13.26
CA GLU A 40 15.72 -4.49 -12.33
C GLU A 40 14.37 -3.78 -12.25
N ILE A 41 13.53 -4.18 -11.29
CA ILE A 41 12.38 -3.40 -10.86
C ILE A 41 12.94 -2.08 -10.34
N ASN A 42 12.93 -1.09 -11.22
CA ASN A 42 13.55 0.20 -10.99
C ASN A 42 12.95 0.79 -9.70
N ALA A 43 13.77 0.87 -8.65
CA ALA A 43 13.33 1.23 -7.30
C ALA A 43 12.72 2.65 -7.22
N HIS A 44 12.81 3.44 -8.30
CA HIS A 44 12.11 4.71 -8.50
C HIS A 44 10.59 4.60 -8.67
N GLN A 45 10.00 3.41 -8.82
CA GLN A 45 8.56 3.25 -9.13
C GLN A 45 7.74 2.54 -8.06
N MET A 46 8.33 2.20 -6.90
CA MET A 46 7.56 1.67 -5.78
C MET A 46 6.69 2.77 -5.14
N PRO A 47 5.43 2.46 -4.74
CA PRO A 47 4.59 3.38 -3.99
C PRO A 47 5.28 3.94 -2.74
N ILE A 48 5.43 5.25 -2.72
CA ILE A 48 5.82 6.02 -1.55
C ILE A 48 4.62 6.03 -0.59
N GLY A 49 4.43 4.94 0.17
CA GLY A 49 3.48 4.84 1.29
C GLY A 49 2.46 3.68 1.26
N PHE A 50 2.14 3.09 0.10
CA PHE A 50 1.27 1.90 0.08
C PHE A 50 2.02 0.64 0.54
N GLY A 51 1.53 0.02 1.61
CA GLY A 51 2.33 -0.86 2.46
C GLY A 51 2.71 -2.23 1.87
N GLY A 52 4.02 -2.49 1.82
CA GLY A 52 4.60 -3.84 1.73
C GLY A 52 5.44 -4.16 2.96
N ARG A 53 5.19 -5.30 3.63
CA ARG A 53 5.98 -5.74 4.79
C ARG A 53 7.29 -6.38 4.34
N GLY A 54 8.39 -5.63 4.35
CA GLY A 54 9.73 -6.16 4.10
C GLY A 54 10.83 -5.13 4.37
N ALA A 55 11.67 -5.39 5.38
CA ALA A 55 12.64 -4.46 5.97
C ALA A 55 12.01 -3.18 6.58
N GLN A 56 12.64 -2.66 7.64
CA GLN A 56 12.10 -1.55 8.44
C GLN A 56 12.39 -0.17 7.82
N GLN A 57 12.11 0.01 6.52
CA GLN A 57 12.15 1.33 5.91
C GLN A 57 11.01 2.17 6.46
N LEU A 58 11.34 3.32 7.05
CA LEU A 58 10.34 4.27 7.54
C LEU A 58 9.57 4.83 6.34
N ALA A 59 8.25 4.92 6.47
CA ALA A 59 7.41 5.52 5.44
C ALA A 59 7.93 6.94 5.10
N PRO A 60 8.05 7.29 3.80
CA PRO A 60 8.51 8.61 3.40
C PRO A 60 7.53 9.70 3.88
N ILE A 61 8.05 10.92 4.03
CA ILE A 61 7.26 12.08 4.42
C ILE A 61 7.09 12.93 3.17
N VAL A 62 5.85 13.07 2.71
CA VAL A 62 5.54 13.72 1.43
C VAL A 62 4.75 14.99 1.69
N ILE A 63 5.22 16.09 1.11
CA ILE A 63 4.49 17.35 1.06
C ILE A 63 4.27 17.77 -0.39
N TYR A 64 3.10 18.32 -0.68
CA TYR A 64 2.68 18.61 -2.04
C TYR A 64 1.74 19.82 -2.11
N LYS A 65 1.52 20.31 -3.33
CA LYS A 65 0.47 21.28 -3.68
C LYS A 65 -0.29 20.78 -4.89
N THR A 66 -1.55 21.17 -5.01
CA THR A 66 -2.41 20.76 -6.12
C THR A 66 -3.01 21.95 -6.87
N ARG A 67 -3.31 21.77 -8.15
CA ARG A 67 -3.90 22.80 -9.04
C ARG A 67 -5.34 23.21 -8.69
N SER A 68 -5.98 22.47 -7.78
CA SER A 68 -7.35 22.66 -7.29
C SER A 68 -7.52 21.90 -5.96
N ASN A 69 -8.63 22.10 -5.26
CA ASN A 69 -8.87 21.43 -3.98
C ASN A 69 -9.32 19.97 -4.20
N TYR A 70 -8.42 19.02 -3.92
CA TYR A 70 -8.69 17.58 -3.93
C TYR A 70 -8.65 16.97 -2.51
N ASN A 71 -8.69 17.78 -1.44
CA ASN A 71 -8.38 17.33 -0.07
C ASN A 71 -9.31 16.21 0.44
N LYS A 72 -10.50 16.06 -0.17
CA LYS A 72 -11.46 14.99 0.11
C LYS A 72 -11.58 13.93 -0.99
N MET A 73 -10.89 14.09 -2.11
CA MET A 73 -11.02 13.21 -3.28
C MET A 73 -10.11 12.00 -3.16
N VAL A 74 -10.57 10.82 -3.57
CA VAL A 74 -9.80 9.57 -3.41
C VAL A 74 -8.56 9.56 -4.32
N PRO A 75 -7.34 9.39 -3.75
CA PRO A 75 -6.13 9.21 -4.53
C PRO A 75 -6.01 7.76 -5.03
N VAL A 76 -5.57 7.60 -6.28
CA VAL A 76 -5.17 6.32 -6.89
C VAL A 76 -3.84 6.48 -7.60
N MET A 77 -3.08 5.41 -7.80
CA MET A 77 -1.82 5.44 -8.58
C MET A 77 -2.03 4.85 -9.97
N LEU A 78 -1.45 5.52 -10.97
CA LEU A 78 -1.46 5.07 -12.36
C LEU A 78 -0.17 4.34 -12.74
N GLY A 79 -0.31 3.34 -13.61
CA GLY A 79 0.77 2.69 -14.34
C GLY A 79 1.22 3.53 -15.54
N ALA A 80 2.24 3.05 -16.25
CA ALA A 80 2.80 3.73 -17.42
C ALA A 80 1.83 3.78 -18.62
N ASP A 81 0.87 2.86 -18.68
CA ASP A 81 -0.25 2.82 -19.63
C ASP A 81 -1.44 3.71 -19.22
N GLY A 82 -1.36 4.34 -18.03
CA GLY A 82 -2.42 5.15 -17.46
C GLY A 82 -3.55 4.35 -16.80
N ALA A 83 -3.43 3.03 -16.65
CA ALA A 83 -4.36 2.20 -15.89
C ALA A 83 -4.14 2.35 -14.38
N ILE A 84 -5.17 2.14 -13.56
CA ILE A 84 -5.03 2.14 -12.10
C ILE A 84 -4.30 0.87 -11.63
N VAL A 85 -3.15 1.05 -10.96
CA VAL A 85 -2.30 -0.04 -10.44
C VAL A 85 -2.26 -0.12 -8.92
N SER A 86 -2.68 0.93 -8.21
CA SER A 86 -2.87 0.92 -6.75
C SER A 86 -3.99 1.88 -6.36
N TYR A 87 -4.81 1.46 -5.41
CA TYR A 87 -5.96 2.21 -4.90
C TYR A 87 -6.35 1.68 -3.50
N PRO A 88 -6.98 2.50 -2.64
CA PRO A 88 -7.38 2.07 -1.30
C PRO A 88 -8.61 1.14 -1.32
N SER A 89 -8.70 0.19 -0.38
CA SER A 89 -9.99 -0.41 -0.01
C SER A 89 -10.88 0.65 0.65
N ARG A 90 -12.20 0.47 0.60
CA ARG A 90 -13.17 1.42 1.21
C ARG A 90 -12.87 1.72 2.67
N GLY A 91 -12.47 0.70 3.42
CA GLY A 91 -12.15 0.81 4.85
C GLY A 91 -10.84 1.56 5.13
N ASP A 92 -9.92 1.62 4.16
CA ASP A 92 -8.62 2.27 4.38
C ASP A 92 -8.77 3.78 4.53
N LEU A 93 -9.77 4.41 3.90
CA LEU A 93 -9.98 5.86 3.89
C LEU A 93 -10.39 6.43 5.27
N GLY A 94 -10.85 5.56 6.17
CA GLY A 94 -11.54 5.93 7.41
C GLY A 94 -13.05 5.77 7.27
N SER A 95 -13.81 6.14 8.31
CA SER A 95 -15.26 5.98 8.34
C SER A 95 -15.93 6.93 9.33
N GLY A 96 -17.19 7.29 9.05
CA GLY A 96 -17.94 8.24 9.87
C GLY A 96 -17.20 9.58 9.99
N ASP A 97 -17.04 10.08 11.21
CA ASP A 97 -16.35 11.36 11.46
C ASP A 97 -14.80 11.24 11.46
N ARG A 98 -14.24 10.11 11.00
CA ARG A 98 -12.80 9.77 11.15
C ARG A 98 -12.13 9.39 9.82
N TYR A 99 -12.25 10.25 8.81
CA TYR A 99 -11.50 10.13 7.57
C TYR A 99 -10.04 10.57 7.70
N PHE A 100 -9.15 9.90 6.97
CA PHE A 100 -7.72 10.21 6.96
C PHE A 100 -7.37 11.24 5.88
N TYR A 101 -8.00 12.41 5.94
CA TYR A 101 -7.65 13.53 5.06
C TYR A 101 -6.18 13.94 5.20
N PRO A 102 -5.57 14.52 4.14
CA PRO A 102 -4.29 15.20 4.25
C PRO A 102 -4.40 16.35 5.24
N ILE A 103 -3.29 16.65 5.90
CA ILE A 103 -3.21 17.78 6.83
C ILE A 103 -2.79 19.02 6.05
N GLU A 104 -3.56 20.09 6.19
CA GLU A 104 -3.23 21.40 5.62
C GLU A 104 -2.06 22.03 6.39
N LEU A 105 -1.07 22.51 5.63
CA LEU A 105 0.14 23.17 6.11
C LEU A 105 0.15 24.65 5.65
N THR A 106 1.16 25.42 6.05
CA THR A 106 1.30 26.81 5.60
C THR A 106 1.44 26.91 4.07
N ASP A 107 1.15 28.08 3.52
CA ASP A 107 1.36 28.41 2.09
C ASP A 107 0.66 27.48 1.08
N GLY A 108 -0.40 26.79 1.52
CA GLY A 108 -1.19 25.86 0.70
C GLY A 108 -0.52 24.49 0.48
N TYR A 109 0.52 24.15 1.23
CA TYR A 109 1.06 22.79 1.24
C TYR A 109 0.10 21.81 1.94
N LEU A 110 0.18 20.55 1.53
CA LEU A 110 -0.57 19.43 2.08
C LEU A 110 0.42 18.34 2.50
N TRP A 111 0.18 17.72 3.66
CA TRP A 111 0.88 16.51 4.11
C TRP A 111 -0.09 15.32 4.10
N ASP A 112 0.16 14.37 3.19
CA ASP A 112 -0.59 13.12 3.14
C ASP A 112 0.00 12.06 4.09
N ARG A 113 -0.88 11.24 4.66
CA ARG A 113 -0.56 10.23 5.69
C ARG A 113 -0.73 8.78 5.20
N ARG A 114 -0.97 8.59 3.91
CA ARG A 114 -1.38 7.32 3.28
C ARG A 114 -0.40 6.83 2.21
N GLY A 115 0.27 7.78 1.56
CA GLY A 115 1.13 7.61 0.41
C GLY A 115 0.55 8.27 -0.84
N VAL A 116 1.20 9.35 -1.29
CA VAL A 116 1.02 9.93 -2.63
C VAL A 116 2.38 10.02 -3.31
N GLY A 117 2.39 9.97 -4.65
CA GLY A 117 3.62 9.98 -5.43
C GLY A 117 3.41 10.47 -6.86
N LEU A 118 4.46 10.45 -7.67
CA LEU A 118 4.49 11.05 -9.02
C LEU A 118 3.36 10.61 -9.96
N THR A 119 2.82 9.40 -9.79
CA THR A 119 1.72 8.87 -10.63
C THR A 119 0.35 8.91 -9.96
N THR A 120 0.19 9.64 -8.85
CA THR A 120 -1.10 9.80 -8.19
C THR A 120 -2.05 10.62 -9.05
N ALA A 121 -3.23 10.06 -9.29
CA ALA A 121 -4.40 10.71 -9.85
C ALA A 121 -5.49 10.84 -8.77
N PHE A 122 -6.41 11.80 -8.92
CA PHE A 122 -7.59 11.90 -8.06
C PHE A 122 -8.85 11.45 -8.82
N LEU A 123 -9.70 10.71 -8.11
CA LEU A 123 -11.05 10.37 -8.55
C LEU A 123 -12.01 11.55 -8.32
N SER A 124 -13.14 11.55 -9.01
CA SER A 124 -14.29 12.43 -8.74
C SER A 124 -15.16 11.97 -7.57
N LEU A 125 -14.68 10.95 -6.82
CA LEU A 125 -15.34 10.41 -5.64
C LEU A 125 -14.68 10.99 -4.40
N SER A 126 -15.50 11.52 -3.49
CA SER A 126 -15.06 11.84 -2.14
C SER A 126 -14.77 10.58 -1.31
N TYR A 127 -14.06 10.74 -0.18
CA TYR A 127 -13.86 9.65 0.77
C TYR A 127 -15.21 9.15 1.34
N GLU A 128 -16.14 10.06 1.58
CA GLU A 128 -17.51 9.76 2.00
C GLU A 128 -18.26 8.88 0.97
N GLU A 129 -18.26 9.27 -0.31
CA GLU A 129 -18.94 8.52 -1.38
C GLU A 129 -18.30 7.15 -1.64
N TYR A 130 -16.97 7.11 -1.69
CA TYR A 130 -16.22 5.88 -1.97
C TYR A 130 -16.40 4.86 -0.84
N SER A 131 -16.24 5.27 0.41
CA SER A 131 -16.37 4.36 1.57
C SER A 131 -17.81 3.82 1.74
N ALA A 132 -18.82 4.54 1.25
CA ALA A 132 -20.22 4.14 1.27
C ALA A 132 -20.60 3.08 0.21
N PHE A 133 -19.71 2.73 -0.73
CA PHE A 133 -19.98 1.68 -1.72
C PHE A 133 -20.29 0.32 -1.07
N PRO A 134 -21.17 -0.53 -1.64
CA PRO A 134 -21.58 -1.80 -1.03
C PRO A 134 -20.50 -2.89 -1.10
N ALA A 135 -19.64 -2.86 -2.12
CA ALA A 135 -18.47 -3.74 -2.28
C ALA A 135 -17.22 -2.90 -2.64
N ASP A 136 -16.02 -3.46 -2.45
CA ASP A 136 -14.79 -2.77 -2.89
C ASP A 136 -14.80 -2.70 -4.43
N PRO A 137 -14.66 -1.51 -5.02
CA PRO A 137 -14.70 -1.35 -6.47
C PRO A 137 -13.44 -1.93 -7.13
N THR A 138 -13.57 -2.36 -8.38
CA THR A 138 -12.44 -2.81 -9.20
C THR A 138 -11.70 -1.62 -9.82
N ALA A 139 -10.41 -1.80 -10.11
CA ALA A 139 -9.62 -0.82 -10.87
C ALA A 139 -10.30 -0.40 -12.20
N ALA A 140 -10.97 -1.33 -12.87
CA ALA A 140 -11.69 -1.08 -14.13
C ALA A 140 -12.93 -0.19 -13.96
N GLU A 141 -13.67 -0.33 -12.85
CA GLU A 141 -14.79 0.57 -12.53
C GLU A 141 -14.28 1.97 -12.17
N LEU A 142 -13.24 2.04 -11.32
CA LEU A 142 -12.61 3.30 -10.89
C LEU A 142 -11.96 4.07 -12.05
N GLN A 143 -11.60 3.39 -13.14
CA GLN A 143 -11.01 3.99 -14.33
C GLN A 143 -11.88 5.11 -14.93
N ASN A 144 -13.21 5.01 -14.78
CA ASN A 144 -14.20 5.99 -15.26
C ASN A 144 -14.37 7.19 -14.32
N TYR A 145 -13.93 7.08 -13.08
CA TYR A 145 -14.04 8.13 -12.06
C TYR A 145 -12.80 9.03 -12.00
N ILE A 146 -11.75 8.82 -12.81
CA ILE A 146 -10.56 9.68 -12.77
C ILE A 146 -10.91 11.11 -13.19
N MET A 147 -10.82 12.05 -12.25
CA MET A 147 -11.04 13.48 -12.46
C MET A 147 -9.77 14.18 -12.96
N ASP A 148 -8.62 13.88 -12.35
CA ASP A 148 -7.34 14.47 -12.73
C ASP A 148 -6.20 13.45 -12.66
N ARG A 149 -5.44 13.33 -13.76
CA ARG A 149 -4.31 12.40 -13.92
C ARG A 149 -2.96 12.96 -13.47
N SER A 150 -2.85 14.26 -13.23
CA SER A 150 -1.58 14.93 -12.88
C SER A 150 -1.81 16.15 -11.95
N PRO A 151 -2.44 15.95 -10.78
CA PRO A 151 -3.05 17.02 -9.99
C PRO A 151 -2.04 17.98 -9.33
N PHE A 152 -0.77 17.58 -9.21
CA PHE A 152 0.23 18.32 -8.45
C PHE A 152 0.83 19.50 -9.22
N THR A 153 1.04 20.61 -8.51
CA THR A 153 1.91 21.72 -8.94
C THR A 153 3.27 21.68 -8.22
N PHE A 154 3.31 21.06 -7.04
CA PHE A 154 4.54 20.79 -6.29
C PHE A 154 4.44 19.41 -5.64
N LEU A 155 5.55 18.68 -5.58
CA LEU A 155 5.66 17.41 -4.86
C LEU A 155 7.10 17.23 -4.38
N ALA A 156 7.30 17.00 -3.09
CA ALA A 156 8.61 16.70 -2.52
C ALA A 156 8.55 15.62 -1.45
N VAL A 157 9.62 14.83 -1.36
CA VAL A 157 9.90 13.94 -0.24
C VAL A 157 10.85 14.66 0.71
N CYS A 158 10.41 14.92 1.94
CA CYS A 158 11.20 15.61 2.96
C CYS A 158 12.41 14.78 3.39
N ASP A 159 13.54 15.44 3.65
CA ASP A 159 14.65 14.81 4.36
C ASP A 159 14.27 14.64 5.83
N ARG A 160 14.03 13.38 6.22
CA ARG A 160 13.65 13.01 7.59
C ARG A 160 14.71 13.38 8.62
N SER A 161 15.98 13.53 8.25
CA SER A 161 17.05 13.92 9.18
C SER A 161 16.95 15.38 9.64
N GLN A 162 16.21 16.21 8.91
CA GLN A 162 15.96 17.62 9.25
C GLN A 162 14.75 17.82 10.18
N LEU A 163 14.01 16.75 10.49
CA LEU A 163 12.75 16.78 11.23
C LEU A 163 12.94 16.08 12.59
N LYS A 164 12.73 16.79 13.70
CA LYS A 164 12.80 16.21 15.05
C LYS A 164 11.63 15.26 15.30
N GLU A 165 10.44 15.68 14.86
CA GLU A 165 9.17 14.97 15.00
C GLU A 165 8.33 15.18 13.75
N ILE A 166 7.41 14.26 13.45
CA ILE A 166 6.56 14.36 12.26
C ILE A 166 5.22 14.96 12.68
N THR A 167 5.22 16.27 12.91
CA THR A 167 4.04 17.06 13.27
C THR A 167 3.83 18.22 12.28
N PRO A 168 2.61 18.78 12.20
CA PRO A 168 2.35 19.93 11.32
C PRO A 168 3.24 21.14 11.64
N GLU A 169 3.56 21.36 12.92
CA GLU A 169 4.38 22.49 13.38
C GLU A 169 5.85 22.34 12.95
N GLU A 170 6.42 21.13 12.98
CA GLU A 170 7.78 20.89 12.48
C GLU A 170 7.82 20.94 10.95
N LEU A 171 6.81 20.40 10.26
CA LEU A 171 6.73 20.48 8.81
C LEU A 171 6.58 21.93 8.31
N ASN A 172 5.78 22.76 8.99
CA ASN A 172 5.68 24.19 8.70
C ASN A 172 7.02 24.92 8.93
N ARG A 173 7.77 24.58 10.00
CA ARG A 173 9.14 25.11 10.21
C ARG A 173 10.11 24.68 9.11
N TYR A 174 10.01 23.44 8.64
CA TYR A 174 10.83 22.88 7.56
C TYR A 174 10.52 23.50 6.20
N ILE A 175 9.24 23.79 5.92
CA ILE A 175 8.80 24.56 4.75
C ILE A 175 9.38 25.98 4.83
N ALA A 176 9.24 26.66 5.97
CA ALA A 176 9.74 28.02 6.18
C ALA A 176 11.27 28.14 6.11
N SER A 177 12.03 27.07 6.39
CA SER A 177 13.49 27.03 6.21
C SER A 177 13.95 26.69 4.79
N GLY A 178 13.01 26.54 3.83
CA GLY A 178 13.31 26.24 2.44
C GLY A 178 13.48 24.75 2.12
N MET A 179 13.00 23.86 2.99
CA MET A 179 13.02 22.40 2.81
C MET A 179 14.43 21.83 2.54
N PRO A 180 15.44 22.12 3.39
CA PRO A 180 16.80 21.65 3.18
C PRO A 180 16.86 20.13 3.03
N GLY A 181 17.63 19.65 2.04
CA GLY A 181 17.78 18.21 1.75
C GLY A 181 16.57 17.52 1.11
N ALA A 182 15.42 18.19 0.93
CA ALA A 182 14.25 17.57 0.31
C ALA A 182 14.52 17.13 -1.14
N ASN A 183 14.02 15.94 -1.50
CA ASN A 183 13.98 15.51 -2.88
C ASN A 183 12.72 16.08 -3.55
N ILE A 184 12.88 17.20 -4.27
CA ILE A 184 11.80 17.87 -5.01
C ILE A 184 11.57 17.11 -6.32
N LEU A 185 10.40 16.47 -6.43
CA LEU A 185 10.00 15.64 -7.56
C LEU A 185 9.22 16.44 -8.63
N ILE A 186 8.43 17.43 -8.19
CA ILE A 186 7.72 18.39 -9.04
C ILE A 186 7.94 19.78 -8.45
N LYS A 187 8.28 20.74 -9.32
CA LYS A 187 8.43 22.16 -9.01
C LYS A 187 7.56 22.95 -9.98
N GLU A 188 6.92 24.01 -9.45
CA GLU A 188 6.08 24.97 -10.21
C GLU A 188 6.84 25.64 -11.36
#